data_AF-A0A497Q207-F1
#
_entry.id   AF-A0A497Q207-F1
#
_cell.length_a   1.000
_cell.length_b   1.000
_cell.length_c   1.000
_cell.angle_alpha   90.00
_cell.angle_beta   90.00
_cell.angle_gamma   90.00
#
_symmetry.space_group_name_H-M   'P 1'
#
loop_
_entity.id
_entity.type
_entity.pdbx_description
1 polymer ?
#
loop_
_entity_poly.entity_id
_entity_poly.type
_entity_poly.pdbx_seq_one_letter_code
_entity_poly.pdbx_strand_id
1 'polypeptide(L)'
;MPSPDEYYAANVIPPVAWALELYLKHKGRFKEQQVLEISFPAGFHKEMMRKKGPHEIAVWTSEKKIWVRARCMYSKECSFNSERIDGSDREAVKSLPWGEIDSRKFFPAIRKWLLRMDLDFVLFIRALNTVCDRRVELPLTTQFGKTFK
;
A
#
# COMPACT_ATOMS: atom_id res chain seq x y z
N MET A 1 -1.02 20.44 -5.19
CA MET A 1 -1.36 19.02 -4.97
C MET A 1 -0.08 18.24 -5.20
N PRO A 2 0.37 17.37 -4.28
CA PRO A 2 1.50 16.49 -4.58
C PRO A 2 1.14 15.66 -5.82
N SER A 3 2.11 15.48 -6.72
CA SER A 3 1.88 14.72 -7.94
C SER A 3 1.46 13.28 -7.56
N PRO A 4 0.59 12.61 -8.34
CA PRO A 4 0.20 11.23 -8.05
C PRO A 4 1.39 10.26 -7.92
N ASP A 5 2.53 10.59 -8.53
CA ASP A 5 3.79 9.85 -8.44
C ASP A 5 4.60 10.14 -7.16
N GLU A 6 4.25 11.18 -6.39
CA GLU A 6 4.85 11.49 -5.07
C GLU A 6 4.14 10.78 -3.91
N TYR A 7 2.98 10.14 -4.13
CA TYR A 7 2.32 9.40 -3.06
C TYR A 7 3.10 8.14 -2.71
N TYR A 8 3.63 8.15 -1.49
CA TYR A 8 4.36 7.04 -0.88
C TYR A 8 3.61 5.70 -0.96
N ALA A 9 2.27 5.70 -0.96
CA ALA A 9 1.48 4.47 -0.99
C ALA A 9 1.58 3.73 -2.33
N ALA A 10 1.45 4.44 -3.46
CA ALA A 10 1.58 3.87 -4.80
C ALA A 10 3.02 3.41 -5.12
N ASN A 11 4.01 3.90 -4.38
CA ASN A 11 5.41 3.50 -4.53
C ASN A 11 5.87 2.48 -3.47
N VAL A 12 5.00 2.10 -2.52
CA VAL A 12 5.33 1.13 -1.45
C VAL A 12 4.45 -0.11 -1.52
N ILE A 13 3.14 0.05 -1.70
CA ILE A 13 2.20 -1.08 -1.69
C ILE A 13 2.46 -2.03 -2.88
N PRO A 14 2.59 -1.55 -4.14
CA PRO A 14 2.84 -2.45 -5.27
C PRO A 14 4.16 -3.23 -5.19
N PRO A 15 5.32 -2.60 -4.86
CA PRO A 15 6.56 -3.35 -4.65
C PRO A 15 6.44 -4.41 -3.55
N VAL A 16 5.77 -4.10 -2.44
CA VAL A 16 5.51 -5.06 -1.36
C VAL A 16 4.63 -6.22 -1.84
N ALA A 17 3.60 -5.94 -2.64
CA ALA A 17 2.73 -6.97 -3.22
C ALA A 17 3.50 -7.89 -4.17
N TRP A 18 4.29 -7.34 -5.09
CA TRP A 18 5.13 -8.13 -6.00
C TRP A 18 6.16 -8.96 -5.26
N ALA A 19 6.78 -8.40 -4.22
CA ALA A 19 7.75 -9.10 -3.38
C ALA A 19 7.10 -10.28 -2.66
N LEU A 20 5.89 -10.10 -2.14
CA LEU A 20 5.14 -11.17 -1.47
C LEU A 20 4.78 -12.29 -2.45
N GLU A 21 4.34 -11.98 -3.67
CA GLU A 21 4.09 -12.98 -4.71
C GLU A 21 5.36 -13.78 -5.04
N LEU A 22 6.49 -13.10 -5.20
CA LEU A 22 7.77 -13.75 -5.49
C LEU A 22 8.26 -14.62 -4.33
N TYR A 23 8.12 -14.12 -3.10
CA TYR A 23 8.42 -14.82 -1.86
C TYR A 23 7.66 -16.14 -1.76
N LEU A 24 6.34 -16.09 -2.01
CA LEU A 24 5.47 -17.27 -1.95
C LEU A 24 5.73 -18.25 -3.10
N LYS A 25 6.06 -17.76 -4.30
CA LYS A 25 6.52 -18.62 -5.42
C LYS A 25 7.79 -19.41 -5.07
N HIS A 26 8.67 -18.85 -4.25
CA HIS A 26 9.89 -19.50 -3.76
C HIS A 26 9.67 -20.32 -2.48
N LYS A 27 8.43 -20.73 -2.19
CA LYS A 27 8.05 -21.53 -1.01
C LYS A 27 8.44 -20.87 0.32
N GLY A 28 8.47 -19.53 0.35
CA GLY A 28 8.61 -18.79 1.60
C GLY A 28 7.54 -19.21 2.60
N ARG A 29 7.91 -19.38 3.87
CA ARG A 29 6.99 -19.78 4.93
C ARG A 29 6.06 -18.62 5.24
N PHE A 30 4.77 -18.78 4.94
CA PHE A 30 3.74 -17.83 5.31
C PHE A 30 2.78 -18.55 6.26
N LYS A 31 2.72 -18.10 7.52
CA LYS A 31 1.74 -18.62 8.48
C LYS A 31 0.38 -18.05 8.13
N GLU A 32 -0.35 -18.81 7.32
CA GLU A 32 -1.55 -18.40 6.59
C GLU A 32 -2.81 -18.18 7.46
N GLN A 33 -2.69 -17.87 8.74
CA GLN A 33 -3.82 -17.97 9.68
C GLN A 33 -4.53 -16.67 10.03
N GLN A 34 -4.06 -15.49 9.62
CA GLN A 34 -4.75 -14.23 9.93
C GLN A 34 -4.79 -13.27 8.73
N VAL A 35 -6.00 -12.77 8.42
CA VAL A 35 -6.16 -11.57 7.61
C VAL A 35 -5.54 -10.42 8.40
N LEU A 36 -4.39 -9.95 7.94
CA LEU A 36 -3.69 -8.82 8.57
C LEU A 36 -4.12 -7.56 7.85
N GLU A 37 -5.01 -6.79 8.48
CA GLU A 37 -5.45 -5.49 7.97
C GLU A 37 -4.71 -4.35 8.66
N ILE A 38 -4.39 -3.32 7.90
CA ILE A 38 -4.01 -2.00 8.38
C ILE A 38 -4.88 -0.94 7.72
N SER A 39 -5.31 0.04 8.49
CA SER A 39 -6.17 1.14 8.01
C SER A 39 -5.49 2.48 8.20
N PHE A 40 -5.53 3.31 7.17
CA PHE A 40 -4.97 4.65 7.15
C PHE A 40 -6.10 5.68 7.16
N PRO A 41 -6.10 6.63 8.12
CA PRO A 41 -7.14 7.66 8.17
C PRO A 41 -7.01 8.60 6.98
N ALA A 42 -8.08 8.74 6.20
CA ALA A 42 -8.13 9.49 4.94
C ALA A 42 -9.25 10.55 4.94
N GLY A 43 -9.53 11.10 6.14
CA GLY A 43 -10.48 12.18 6.34
C GLY A 43 -11.79 11.75 6.98
N PHE A 44 -12.85 12.49 6.69
CA PHE A 44 -14.17 12.31 7.31
C PHE A 44 -15.31 12.50 6.32
N HIS A 45 -16.34 11.65 6.46
CA HIS A 45 -17.65 11.89 5.87
C HIS A 45 -18.25 13.15 6.49
N LYS A 46 -18.73 14.07 5.64
CA LYS A 46 -19.36 15.31 6.07
C LYS A 46 -20.77 15.42 5.48
N GLU A 47 -21.73 15.70 6.34
CA GLU A 47 -23.10 16.04 5.95
C GLU A 47 -23.48 17.34 6.63
N MET A 48 -24.04 18.29 5.88
CA MET A 48 -24.37 19.63 6.38
C MET A 48 -23.21 20.26 7.17
N MET A 49 -21.98 20.14 6.64
CA MET A 49 -20.73 20.64 7.24
C MET A 49 -20.33 19.99 8.57
N ARG A 50 -21.05 18.96 9.06
CA ARG A 50 -20.72 18.23 10.28
C ARG A 50 -20.00 16.92 9.96
N LYS A 51 -18.94 16.61 10.71
CA LYS A 51 -18.24 15.32 10.63
C LYS A 51 -19.16 14.22 11.17
N LYS A 52 -19.36 13.15 10.39
CA LYS A 52 -20.27 12.05 10.72
C LYS A 52 -19.55 10.73 11.00
N GLY A 53 -18.47 10.45 10.27
CA GLY A 53 -17.64 9.29 10.51
C GLY A 53 -16.33 9.33 9.72
N PRO A 54 -15.36 8.47 10.05
CA PRO A 54 -14.06 8.47 9.41
C PRO A 54 -14.10 7.84 8.02
N HIS A 55 -13.25 8.38 7.14
CA HIS A 55 -12.82 7.75 5.91
C HIS A 55 -11.49 7.06 6.15
N GLU A 56 -11.32 5.86 5.62
CA GLU A 56 -10.12 5.06 5.78
C GLU A 56 -9.73 4.40 4.47
N ILE A 57 -8.43 4.28 4.23
CA ILE A 57 -7.89 3.36 3.23
C ILE A 57 -7.40 2.12 3.95
N ALA A 58 -8.03 0.98 3.70
CA ALA A 58 -7.67 -0.30 4.27
C ALA A 58 -6.75 -1.07 3.31
N VAL A 59 -5.67 -1.63 3.84
CA VAL A 59 -4.75 -2.54 3.16
C VAL A 59 -4.75 -3.85 3.94
N TRP A 60 -4.97 -4.99 3.29
CA TRP A 60 -4.99 -6.28 3.96
C TRP A 60 -4.43 -7.41 3.12
N THR A 61 -4.01 -8.49 3.80
CA THR A 61 -3.65 -9.75 3.16
C THR A 61 -4.86 -10.69 3.11
N SER A 62 -5.11 -11.30 1.96
CA SER A 62 -6.12 -12.36 1.80
C SER A 62 -5.74 -13.23 0.60
N GLU A 63 -5.86 -14.55 0.74
CA GLU A 63 -5.56 -15.52 -0.33
C GLU A 63 -4.17 -15.28 -0.94
N LYS A 64 -3.15 -15.08 -0.09
CA LYS A 64 -1.76 -14.83 -0.51
C LYS A 64 -1.54 -13.56 -1.34
N LYS A 65 -2.52 -12.66 -1.38
CA LYS A 65 -2.47 -11.38 -2.10
C LYS A 65 -2.66 -10.22 -1.14
N ILE A 66 -2.21 -9.05 -1.59
CA ILE A 66 -2.45 -7.78 -0.92
C ILE A 66 -3.60 -7.09 -1.63
N TRP A 67 -4.53 -6.57 -0.84
CA TRP A 67 -5.71 -5.86 -1.30
C TRP A 67 -5.78 -4.49 -0.68
N VAL A 68 -6.33 -3.54 -1.43
CA VAL A 68 -6.51 -2.16 -0.98
C VAL A 68 -7.94 -1.72 -1.29
N ARG A 69 -8.55 -0.95 -0.40
CA ARG A 69 -9.80 -0.23 -0.69
C ARG A 69 -9.91 1.05 0.11
N ALA A 70 -10.58 2.05 -0.45
CA ALA A 70 -11.12 3.17 0.30
C ALA A 70 -12.50 2.79 0.87
N ARG A 71 -12.74 3.09 2.15
CA ARG A 71 -14.01 2.84 2.83
C ARG A 71 -14.42 4.02 3.70
N CYS A 72 -15.71 4.33 3.66
CA CYS A 72 -16.38 5.20 4.59
C CYS A 72 -17.02 4.35 5.70
N MET A 73 -16.71 4.66 6.95
CA MET A 73 -17.26 3.92 8.10
C MET A 73 -18.69 4.35 8.46
N TYR A 74 -19.22 5.40 7.82
CA TYR A 74 -20.56 5.94 8.07
C TYR A 74 -21.59 5.53 7.03
N SER A 75 -21.28 5.62 5.73
CA SER A 75 -22.22 5.33 4.65
C SER A 75 -21.61 4.43 3.57
N LYS A 76 -22.35 3.38 3.19
CA LYS A 76 -22.00 2.46 2.09
C LYS A 76 -22.14 3.10 0.70
N GLU A 77 -22.96 4.13 0.58
CA GLU A 77 -23.19 4.86 -0.69
C GLU A 77 -22.26 6.07 -0.85
N CYS A 78 -21.36 6.30 0.10
CA CYS A 78 -20.40 7.38 0.03
C CYS A 78 -19.50 7.23 -1.20
N SER A 79 -19.32 8.29 -1.99
CA SER A 79 -18.44 8.32 -3.17
C SER A 79 -16.96 8.11 -2.85
N PHE A 80 -16.59 8.19 -1.56
CA PHE A 80 -15.26 7.82 -1.09
C PHE A 80 -15.01 6.30 -1.15
N ASN A 81 -16.06 5.48 -1.10
CA ASN A 81 -15.91 4.03 -1.17
C ASN A 81 -15.35 3.62 -2.54
N SER A 82 -14.39 2.70 -2.53
CA SER A 82 -13.89 2.04 -3.73
C SER A 82 -14.20 0.56 -3.70
N GLU A 83 -14.16 -0.06 -4.88
CA GLU A 83 -14.05 -1.51 -4.96
C GLU A 83 -12.71 -2.00 -4.38
N ARG A 84 -12.60 -3.32 -4.22
CA ARG A 84 -11.37 -3.99 -3.82
C ARG A 84 -10.39 -3.97 -4.99
N ILE A 85 -9.23 -3.37 -4.78
CA ILE A 85 -8.15 -3.22 -5.76
C ILE A 85 -7.01 -4.17 -5.40
N ASP A 86 -6.44 -4.83 -6.41
CA ASP A 86 -5.23 -5.64 -6.25
C ASP A 86 -4.04 -4.70 -5.92
N GLY A 87 -3.38 -4.93 -4.79
CA GLY A 87 -2.28 -4.09 -4.33
C GLY A 87 -1.07 -4.08 -5.28
N SER A 88 -0.98 -5.04 -6.20
CA SER A 88 0.05 -5.10 -7.24
C SER A 88 -0.20 -4.15 -8.43
N ASP A 89 -1.43 -3.63 -8.59
CA ASP A 89 -1.79 -2.69 -9.63
C ASP A 89 -1.48 -1.26 -9.19
N ARG A 90 -0.36 -0.73 -9.67
CA ARG A 90 0.11 0.61 -9.32
C ARG A 90 -0.86 1.71 -9.74
N GLU A 91 -1.43 1.63 -10.93
CA GLU A 91 -2.30 2.70 -11.45
C GLU A 91 -3.65 2.70 -10.73
N ALA A 92 -4.19 1.52 -10.40
CA ALA A 92 -5.36 1.42 -9.55
C ALA A 92 -5.08 1.94 -8.12
N VAL A 93 -3.94 1.60 -7.51
CA VAL A 93 -3.56 2.11 -6.18
C VAL A 93 -3.39 3.63 -6.17
N LYS A 94 -2.84 4.23 -7.23
CA LYS A 94 -2.71 5.70 -7.37
C LYS A 94 -4.06 6.41 -7.38
N SER A 95 -5.08 5.77 -7.94
CA SER A 95 -6.41 6.37 -8.11
C SER A 95 -7.13 6.61 -6.77
N LEU A 96 -6.68 5.98 -5.68
CA LEU A 96 -7.29 6.11 -4.36
C LEU A 96 -7.00 7.49 -3.72
N PRO A 97 -7.92 7.99 -2.88
CA PRO A 97 -7.84 9.32 -2.27
C PRO A 97 -6.85 9.38 -1.09
N TRP A 98 -5.55 9.26 -1.36
CA TRP A 98 -4.48 9.28 -0.35
C TRP A 98 -4.20 10.65 0.29
N GLY A 99 -4.80 11.72 -0.22
CA GLY A 99 -4.41 13.12 0.04
C GLY A 99 -4.42 13.59 1.51
N GLU A 100 -5.13 12.90 2.40
CA GLU A 100 -5.20 13.25 3.83
C GLU A 100 -4.29 12.38 4.73
N ILE A 101 -3.56 11.41 4.16
CA ILE A 101 -2.75 10.49 4.96
C ILE A 101 -1.37 11.10 5.24
N ASP A 102 -0.94 11.02 6.49
CA ASP A 102 0.37 11.51 6.97
C ASP A 102 1.50 10.51 6.67
N SER A 103 2.47 10.92 5.84
CA SER A 103 3.62 10.09 5.47
C SER A 103 4.47 9.65 6.66
N ARG A 104 4.56 10.47 7.72
CA ARG A 104 5.31 10.15 8.95
C ARG A 104 4.67 8.99 9.71
N LYS A 105 3.36 8.79 9.55
CA LYS A 105 2.61 7.69 10.14
C LYS A 105 2.54 6.48 9.21
N PHE A 106 2.54 6.71 7.90
CA PHE A 106 2.44 5.66 6.90
C PHE A 106 3.58 4.64 6.96
N PHE A 107 4.85 5.07 6.89
CA PHE A 107 5.97 4.13 6.85
C PHE A 107 6.09 3.28 8.12
N PRO A 108 5.98 3.84 9.34
CA PRO A 108 5.95 3.03 10.55
C PRO A 108 4.79 2.03 10.58
N ALA A 109 3.63 2.41 10.06
CA ALA A 109 2.45 1.56 9.96
C ALA A 109 2.68 0.37 9.02
N ILE A 110 3.17 0.61 7.79
CA ILE A 110 3.55 -0.45 6.85
C ILE A 110 4.63 -1.37 7.44
N ARG A 111 5.67 -0.81 8.06
CA ARG A 111 6.72 -1.60 8.71
C ARG A 111 6.15 -2.53 9.78
N LYS A 112 5.29 -2.02 10.67
CA LYS A 112 4.64 -2.83 11.71
C LYS A 112 3.76 -3.92 11.10
N TRP A 113 3.06 -3.60 10.01
CA TRP A 113 2.24 -4.56 9.29
C TRP A 113 3.06 -5.70 8.67
N LEU A 114 4.17 -5.39 8.00
CA LEU A 114 5.09 -6.39 7.44
C LEU A 114 5.71 -7.28 8.52
N LEU A 115 6.12 -6.70 9.66
CA LEU A 115 6.65 -7.48 10.78
C LEU A 115 5.62 -8.44 11.36
N ARG A 116 4.33 -8.07 11.36
CA ARG A 116 3.24 -8.94 11.80
C ARG A 116 2.97 -10.11 10.86
N MET A 117 3.41 -10.05 9.60
CA MET A 117 3.27 -11.16 8.65
C MET A 117 4.19 -12.34 8.95
N ASP A 118 5.15 -12.20 9.89
CA ASP A 118 6.08 -13.26 10.30
C ASP A 118 6.83 -13.91 9.12
N LEU A 119 7.25 -13.07 8.17
CA LEU A 119 8.01 -13.51 6.98
C LEU A 119 9.46 -13.78 7.35
N ASP A 120 10.11 -14.70 6.62
CA ASP A 120 11.57 -14.75 6.58
C ASP A 120 12.10 -13.44 5.99
N PHE A 121 12.66 -12.61 6.87
CA PHE A 121 13.08 -11.25 6.54
C PHE A 121 14.13 -11.22 5.44
N VAL A 122 15.12 -12.11 5.46
CA VAL A 122 16.21 -12.12 4.47
C VAL A 122 15.66 -12.48 3.09
N LEU A 123 14.83 -13.53 3.02
CA LEU A 123 14.23 -13.96 1.77
C LEU A 123 13.25 -12.91 1.23
N PHE A 124 12.47 -12.26 2.10
CA PHE A 124 11.53 -11.22 1.68
C PHE A 124 12.24 -9.96 1.18
N ILE A 125 13.31 -9.50 1.84
CA ILE A 125 14.11 -8.36 1.37
C ILE A 125 14.79 -8.67 0.02
N ARG A 126 15.28 -9.90 -0.18
CA ARG A 126 15.81 -10.33 -1.50
C ARG A 126 14.73 -10.29 -2.58
N ALA A 127 13.52 -10.74 -2.25
CA ALA A 127 12.38 -10.67 -3.17
C ALA A 127 12.05 -9.20 -3.50
N LEU A 128 12.04 -8.32 -2.50
CA LEU A 128 11.80 -6.88 -2.67
C LEU A 128 12.83 -6.23 -3.58
N ASN A 129 14.12 -6.45 -3.35
CA ASN A 129 15.18 -5.95 -4.23
C ASN A 129 14.99 -6.46 -5.66
N THR A 130 14.73 -7.77 -5.82
CA THR A 130 14.55 -8.38 -7.15
C THR A 130 13.37 -7.77 -7.92
N VAL A 131 12.25 -7.49 -7.26
CA VAL A 131 11.09 -6.89 -7.95
C VAL A 131 11.29 -5.41 -8.22
N CYS A 132 11.96 -4.68 -7.33
CA CYS A 132 12.32 -3.29 -7.56
C CYS A 132 13.26 -3.17 -8.75
N ASP A 133 14.33 -3.96 -8.80
CA ASP A 133 15.30 -3.95 -9.92
C ASP A 133 14.64 -4.27 -11.27
N ARG A 134 13.61 -5.11 -11.29
CA ARG A 134 12.94 -5.55 -12.52
C ARG A 134 11.76 -4.70 -12.96
N ARG A 135 11.11 -3.99 -12.03
CA ARG A 135 9.82 -3.31 -12.30
C ARG A 135 9.84 -1.82 -12.01
N VAL A 136 10.79 -1.36 -11.21
CA VAL A 136 10.98 0.05 -10.88
C VAL A 136 12.16 0.55 -11.69
N GLU A 137 11.94 0.70 -13.00
CA GLU A 137 12.87 1.39 -13.91
C GLU A 137 12.72 2.90 -13.71
N LEU A 138 13.01 3.39 -12.49
CA LEU A 138 13.09 4.83 -12.27
C LEU A 138 14.52 5.27 -12.61
N PRO A 139 14.72 6.16 -13.60
CA PRO A 139 16.00 6.81 -13.77
C PRO A 139 16.36 7.52 -12.46
N LEU A 140 17.35 7.00 -11.73
CA LEU A 140 17.78 7.58 -10.46
C LEU A 140 18.63 8.80 -10.79
N THR A 141 18.02 9.97 -10.85
CA THR A 141 18.76 11.24 -10.91
C THR A 141 19.19 11.61 -9.49
N THR A 142 20.48 11.47 -9.20
CA THR A 142 21.07 11.93 -7.94
C THR A 142 20.93 13.45 -7.80
N GLN A 143 21.04 13.97 -6.57
CA GLN A 143 21.16 15.41 -6.30
C GLN A 143 22.33 16.10 -7.05
N PHE A 144 23.22 15.32 -7.66
CA PHE A 144 24.35 15.78 -8.47
C PHE A 144 24.10 15.64 -9.99
N GLY A 145 22.85 15.39 -10.42
CA GLY A 145 22.45 15.36 -11.82
C GLY A 145 22.84 14.08 -12.59
N LYS A 146 23.42 13.06 -11.92
CA LYS A 146 23.67 11.76 -12.56
C LYS A 146 22.42 10.92 -12.57
N THR A 147 21.98 10.52 -13.76
CA THR A 147 20.88 9.58 -13.98
C THR A 147 21.43 8.17 -14.19
N PHE A 148 21.11 7.24 -13.28
CA PHE A 148 21.36 5.82 -13.50
C PHE A 148 20.19 5.23 -14.28
N LYS A 149 20.50 4.53 -15.37
CA LYS A 149 19.52 3.75 -16.13
C LYS A 149 19.26 2.44 -15.41
#